data_AF-A0A1C6GAD7-F1
#
_entry.id   AF-A0A1C6GAD7-F1
#
_cell.length_a   1.000
_cell.length_b   1.000
_cell.length_c   1.000
_cell.angle_alpha   90.00
_cell.angle_beta   90.00
_cell.angle_gamma   90.00
#
_symmetry.space_group_name_H-M   'P 1'
#
loop_
_entity.id
_entity.type
_entity.pdbx_description
1 polymer ?
#
loop_
_entity_poly.entity_id
_entity_poly.type
_entity_poly.pdbx_seq_one_letter_code
_entity_poly.pdbx_strand_id
1 'polypeptide(L)'
;MIRIPNGLSKSETDLYKYLFTKCDELIREGLTIQEAIQSVVTKFAPFVTDEVTLRLFLQSEITVFSDPTIAITTEEVRQDRWWDEQKANPSLSAEYWNRYYDYMRLKPSWSIRAINDIDYSTDKVMNALSNPHSLNEKERMGLVFGYVQSGKTAHYIGLINKAYDAGYKIIIVLSGIHNSLRSQTQARIDEEVLGYETSIEYLQHSEMEKNRIGVGVGRQNEILGTMLQSITTRDEKGDVTKNTIGVNVNPPFVIVTKKIATVLRNVIKYFEKSPIADSENGKKFIPSDYPALIIDDEADQASINTKETRDKDGNYLDEYNPSTINGLIRKLFMLFKCRSYVGYTATPYANIFIDSKTPDNPFGSDIFPRDFIFKAPRSSMYVGAREFFGLNGDETTPVMPLYRKIENGSSYLGKGTKSDDSVGPIPEDMKKAVRYFVVSTALRNCRGAG
;
A
#
# COMPACT_ATOMS: atom_id res chain seq x y z
N MET A 1 2.01 -0.82 17.59
CA MET A 1 2.68 -1.80 18.45
C MET A 1 1.62 -2.64 19.09
N ILE A 2 1.59 -3.94 18.78
CA ILE A 2 0.80 -4.90 19.53
C ILE A 2 1.53 -4.91 20.84
N ARG A 3 0.93 -4.32 21.86
CA ARG A 3 1.59 -4.18 23.16
C ARG A 3 1.51 -5.48 23.92
N ILE A 4 1.89 -6.59 23.27
CA ILE A 4 1.96 -7.90 23.89
C ILE A 4 2.98 -7.78 25.02
N PRO A 5 2.56 -8.03 26.27
CA PRO A 5 3.45 -7.97 27.42
C PRO A 5 4.63 -8.95 27.24
N ASN A 6 5.82 -8.52 27.67
CA ASN A 6 7.01 -9.38 27.62
C ASN A 6 6.86 -10.56 28.59
N GLY A 7 7.40 -11.72 28.23
CA GLY A 7 7.45 -12.90 29.11
C GLY A 7 6.22 -13.80 29.09
N LEU A 8 5.21 -13.51 28.26
CA LEU A 8 4.08 -14.42 28.06
C LEU A 8 4.50 -15.68 27.29
N SER A 9 3.91 -16.81 27.65
CA SER A 9 4.03 -18.04 26.84
C SER A 9 3.33 -17.86 25.49
N LYS A 10 3.64 -18.71 24.50
CA LYS A 10 2.95 -18.69 23.20
C LYS A 10 1.44 -18.90 23.36
N SER A 11 1.05 -19.88 24.17
CA SER A 11 -0.37 -20.20 24.43
C SER A 11 -1.11 -19.05 25.10
N GLU A 12 -0.48 -18.38 26.07
CA GLU A 12 -1.08 -17.22 26.74
C GLU A 12 -1.14 -16.00 25.81
N THR A 13 -0.13 -15.80 24.98
CA THR A 13 -0.14 -14.77 23.94
C THR A 13 -1.34 -14.97 23.00
N ASP A 14 -1.53 -16.19 22.51
CA ASP A 14 -2.64 -16.53 21.62
C ASP A 14 -4.01 -16.40 22.31
N LEU A 15 -4.10 -16.71 23.60
CA LEU A 15 -5.27 -16.41 24.41
C LEU A 15 -5.54 -14.91 24.48
N TYR A 16 -4.55 -14.07 24.76
CA TYR A 16 -4.73 -12.60 24.82
C TYR A 16 -5.27 -12.05 23.49
N LYS A 17 -4.75 -12.54 22.36
CA LYS A 17 -5.25 -12.17 21.02
C LYS A 17 -6.71 -12.59 20.83
N TYR A 18 -7.09 -13.80 21.25
CA TYR A 18 -8.49 -14.25 21.21
C TYR A 18 -9.40 -13.36 22.07
N LEU A 19 -8.93 -13.00 23.28
CA LEU A 19 -9.67 -12.13 24.20
C LEU A 19 -9.84 -10.71 23.65
N PHE A 20 -8.87 -10.20 22.90
CA PHE A 20 -9.03 -8.95 22.15
C PHE A 20 -10.18 -9.04 21.15
N THR A 21 -10.25 -10.09 20.34
CA THR A 21 -11.34 -10.29 19.37
C THR A 21 -12.70 -10.36 20.08
N LYS A 22 -12.77 -11.07 21.23
CA LYS A 22 -13.98 -11.14 22.04
C LYS A 22 -14.40 -9.79 22.62
N CYS A 23 -13.46 -8.97 23.06
CA CYS A 23 -13.77 -7.60 23.45
C CYS A 23 -14.33 -6.77 22.29
N ASP A 24 -13.72 -6.86 21.10
CA ASP A 24 -14.18 -6.10 19.92
C ASP A 24 -15.60 -6.51 19.49
N GLU A 25 -15.92 -7.80 19.54
CA GLU A 25 -17.29 -8.33 19.32
C GLU A 25 -18.31 -7.70 20.27
N LEU A 26 -18.02 -7.70 21.58
CA LEU A 26 -18.91 -7.12 22.59
C LEU A 26 -19.14 -5.61 22.38
N ILE A 27 -18.12 -4.88 21.94
CA ILE A 27 -18.24 -3.45 21.64
C ILE A 27 -19.17 -3.23 20.43
N ARG A 28 -19.06 -4.08 19.39
CA ARG A 28 -19.95 -4.04 18.22
C ARG A 28 -21.39 -4.40 18.58
N GLU A 29 -21.60 -5.23 19.60
CA GLU A 29 -22.90 -5.58 20.17
C GLU A 29 -23.50 -4.46 21.06
N GLY A 30 -22.77 -3.36 21.26
CA GLY A 30 -23.28 -2.16 21.91
C GLY A 30 -22.75 -1.90 23.32
N LEU A 31 -21.83 -2.73 23.84
CA LEU A 31 -21.17 -2.43 25.11
C LEU A 31 -20.20 -1.27 24.98
N THR A 32 -20.04 -0.48 26.05
CA THR A 32 -18.95 0.48 26.11
C THR A 32 -17.59 -0.24 26.18
N ILE A 33 -16.52 0.44 25.78
CA ILE A 33 -15.14 -0.11 25.86
C ILE A 33 -14.82 -0.62 27.27
N GLN A 34 -15.21 0.14 28.31
CA GLN A 34 -14.95 -0.24 29.70
C GLN A 34 -15.73 -1.50 30.11
N GLU A 35 -17.00 -1.60 29.74
CA GLU A 35 -17.84 -2.76 30.05
C GLU A 35 -17.36 -4.01 29.32
N ALA A 36 -16.99 -3.91 28.04
CA ALA A 36 -16.48 -5.03 27.27
C ALA A 36 -15.16 -5.57 27.86
N ILE A 37 -14.20 -4.68 28.15
CA ILE A 37 -12.94 -5.06 28.81
C ILE A 37 -13.21 -5.70 30.17
N GLN A 38 -14.05 -5.08 31.00
CA GLN A 38 -14.36 -5.63 32.32
C GLN A 38 -15.00 -7.02 32.21
N SER A 39 -15.95 -7.21 31.29
CA SER A 39 -16.62 -8.49 31.05
C SER A 39 -15.63 -9.59 30.67
N VAL A 40 -14.74 -9.31 29.71
CA VAL A 40 -13.72 -10.27 29.26
C VAL A 40 -12.70 -10.56 30.37
N VAL A 41 -12.16 -9.53 31.02
CA VAL A 41 -11.17 -9.72 32.09
C VAL A 41 -11.76 -10.53 33.24
N THR A 42 -12.98 -10.22 33.70
CA THR A 42 -13.65 -10.96 34.79
C THR A 42 -13.84 -12.42 34.44
N LYS A 43 -14.26 -12.71 33.20
CA LYS A 43 -14.55 -14.07 32.75
C LYS A 43 -13.28 -14.91 32.54
N PHE A 44 -12.18 -14.29 32.13
CA PHE A 44 -10.97 -15.00 31.70
C PHE A 44 -9.77 -14.84 32.63
N ALA A 45 -9.87 -14.04 33.71
CA ALA A 45 -8.86 -13.93 34.74
C ALA A 45 -8.33 -15.29 35.27
N PRO A 46 -9.15 -16.34 35.47
CA PRO A 46 -8.65 -17.63 35.95
C PRO A 46 -7.75 -18.38 34.96
N PHE A 47 -7.72 -17.98 33.68
CA PHE A 47 -6.99 -18.67 32.61
C PHE A 47 -5.73 -17.93 32.17
N VAL A 48 -5.40 -16.81 32.82
CA VAL A 48 -4.21 -16.01 32.53
C VAL A 48 -3.31 -15.92 33.75
N THR A 49 -2.03 -15.68 33.51
CA THR A 49 -1.01 -15.63 34.56
C THR A 49 -1.10 -14.34 35.38
N ASP A 50 -1.55 -13.24 34.77
CA ASP A 50 -1.75 -11.95 35.43
C ASP A 50 -2.94 -11.17 34.81
N GLU A 51 -3.98 -10.97 35.62
CA GLU A 51 -5.18 -10.20 35.25
C GLU A 51 -4.85 -8.74 34.92
N VAL A 52 -3.93 -8.12 35.67
CA VAL A 52 -3.57 -6.70 35.47
C VAL A 52 -2.93 -6.52 34.12
N THR A 53 -2.01 -7.43 33.78
CA THR A 53 -1.33 -7.47 32.48
C THR A 53 -2.32 -7.70 31.33
N LEU A 54 -3.29 -8.61 31.45
CA LEU A 54 -4.37 -8.79 30.47
C LEU A 54 -5.19 -7.50 30.29
N ARG A 55 -5.59 -6.86 31.39
CA ARG A 55 -6.40 -5.63 31.36
C ARG A 55 -5.65 -4.49 30.67
N LEU A 56 -4.39 -4.28 31.00
CA LEU A 56 -3.54 -3.25 30.38
C LEU A 56 -3.36 -3.50 28.88
N PHE A 57 -3.15 -4.77 28.49
CA PHE A 57 -3.10 -5.17 27.09
C PHE A 57 -4.39 -4.81 26.35
N LEU A 58 -5.55 -5.26 26.84
CA LEU A 58 -6.85 -5.02 26.22
C LEU A 58 -7.17 -3.53 26.13
N GLN A 59 -6.92 -2.76 27.19
CA GLN A 59 -7.06 -1.31 27.18
C GLN A 59 -6.22 -0.71 26.05
N SER A 60 -4.94 -1.06 25.98
CA SER A 60 -4.03 -0.46 25.01
C SER A 60 -4.35 -0.78 23.54
N GLU A 61 -4.88 -1.97 23.25
CA GLU A 61 -5.21 -2.39 21.88
C GLU A 61 -6.61 -1.91 21.46
N ILE A 62 -7.59 -1.89 22.37
CA ILE A 62 -8.98 -1.50 22.05
C ILE A 62 -9.11 0.02 21.92
N THR A 63 -8.38 0.80 22.72
CA THR A 63 -8.45 2.27 22.65
C THR A 63 -7.73 2.86 21.43
N VAL A 64 -7.11 2.02 20.60
CA VAL A 64 -6.56 2.41 19.29
C VAL A 64 -7.70 2.99 18.45
N PHE A 65 -7.70 4.30 18.22
CA PHE A 65 -8.64 4.93 17.30
C PHE A 65 -8.28 4.58 15.85
N SER A 66 -9.30 4.27 15.05
CA SER A 66 -9.17 4.04 13.61
C SER A 66 -10.27 4.78 12.87
N ASP A 67 -9.90 5.46 11.79
CA ASP A 67 -10.89 6.08 10.90
C ASP A 67 -11.65 4.99 10.14
N PRO A 68 -12.99 5.06 10.04
CA PRO A 68 -13.74 4.11 9.23
C PRO A 68 -13.30 4.20 7.76
N THR A 69 -13.31 3.05 7.07
CA THR A 69 -13.12 2.98 5.62
C THR A 69 -14.28 3.70 4.93
N ILE A 70 -13.98 4.84 4.29
CA ILE A 70 -14.95 5.58 3.46
C ILE A 70 -14.76 5.14 2.02
N ALA A 71 -15.86 4.86 1.34
CA ALA A 71 -15.85 4.40 -0.05
C ALA A 71 -16.85 5.20 -0.89
N ILE A 72 -16.40 5.62 -2.07
CA ILE A 72 -17.25 6.06 -3.16
C ILE A 72 -17.18 4.97 -4.22
N THR A 73 -18.30 4.40 -4.62
CA THR A 73 -18.35 3.31 -5.59
C THR A 73 -19.50 3.54 -6.56
N THR A 74 -19.37 2.98 -7.77
CA THR A 74 -20.52 2.80 -8.66
C THR A 74 -21.55 1.84 -8.04
N GLU A 75 -22.78 1.85 -8.55
CA GLU A 75 -23.82 0.92 -8.11
C GLU A 75 -23.45 -0.53 -8.42
N GLU A 76 -22.86 -0.77 -9.59
CA GLU A 76 -22.39 -2.10 -10.01
C GLU A 76 -21.36 -2.66 -9.01
N VAL A 77 -20.36 -1.86 -8.64
CA VAL A 77 -19.34 -2.25 -7.64
C VAL A 77 -19.94 -2.47 -6.25
N ARG A 78 -20.94 -1.68 -5.86
CA ARG A 78 -21.59 -1.80 -4.55
C ARG A 78 -22.31 -3.14 -4.38
N GLN A 79 -22.84 -3.68 -5.47
CA GLN A 79 -23.57 -4.94 -5.51
C GLN A 79 -22.67 -6.16 -5.70
N ASP A 80 -21.47 -5.98 -6.26
CA ASP A 80 -20.51 -7.05 -6.48
C ASP A 80 -19.91 -7.52 -5.13
N ARG A 81 -20.21 -8.77 -4.74
CA ARG A 81 -19.80 -9.39 -3.46
C ARG A 81 -18.93 -10.63 -3.66
N TRP A 82 -18.35 -10.77 -4.85
CA TRP A 82 -17.67 -11.99 -5.27
C TRP A 82 -16.55 -12.45 -4.32
N TRP A 83 -15.82 -11.51 -3.72
CA TRP A 83 -14.74 -11.84 -2.81
C TRP A 83 -15.28 -12.27 -1.44
N ASP A 84 -16.31 -11.59 -0.92
CA ASP A 84 -16.99 -12.00 0.32
C ASP A 84 -17.53 -13.44 0.17
N GLU A 85 -18.13 -13.76 -0.98
CA GLU A 85 -18.64 -15.10 -1.32
C GLU A 85 -17.52 -16.14 -1.42
N GLN A 86 -16.42 -15.81 -2.09
CA GLN A 86 -15.26 -16.71 -2.20
C GLN A 86 -14.59 -16.94 -0.85
N LYS A 87 -14.45 -15.91 -0.01
CA LYS A 87 -13.85 -16.00 1.33
C LYS A 87 -14.69 -16.89 2.27
N ALA A 88 -15.99 -16.94 2.07
CA ALA A 88 -16.89 -17.84 2.80
C ALA A 88 -16.76 -19.31 2.35
N ASN A 89 -16.14 -19.60 1.21
CA ASN A 89 -15.96 -20.97 0.73
C ASN A 89 -14.84 -21.68 1.50
N PRO A 90 -15.12 -22.82 2.17
CA PRO A 90 -14.11 -23.58 2.91
C PRO A 90 -12.94 -24.12 2.06
N SER A 91 -13.09 -24.17 0.73
CA SER A 91 -12.01 -24.62 -0.17
C SER A 91 -10.97 -23.54 -0.49
N LEU A 92 -11.20 -22.28 -0.11
CA LEU A 92 -10.24 -21.21 -0.34
C LEU A 92 -9.00 -21.41 0.54
N SER A 93 -7.82 -21.56 -0.09
CA SER A 93 -6.55 -21.50 0.64
C SER A 93 -6.05 -20.05 0.70
N ALA A 94 -6.25 -19.40 1.85
CA ALA A 94 -5.79 -18.03 2.09
C ALA A 94 -4.31 -18.00 2.58
N GLU A 95 -3.45 -18.79 1.94
CA GLU A 95 -2.05 -19.00 2.35
C GLU A 95 -1.26 -17.69 2.40
N TYR A 96 -1.42 -16.82 1.40
CA TYR A 96 -0.64 -15.58 1.28
C TYR A 96 -1.11 -14.53 2.28
N TRP A 97 -2.42 -14.36 2.43
CA TRP A 97 -2.96 -13.45 3.43
C TRP A 97 -2.58 -13.89 4.86
N ASN A 98 -2.69 -15.19 5.16
CA ASN A 98 -2.41 -15.70 6.51
C ASN A 98 -0.94 -15.48 6.91
N ARG A 99 0.02 -15.79 6.04
CA ARG A 99 1.43 -15.52 6.34
C ARG A 99 1.74 -14.03 6.46
N TYR A 100 1.06 -13.17 5.68
CA TYR A 100 1.22 -11.73 5.79
C TYR A 100 0.65 -11.19 7.12
N TYR A 101 -0.53 -11.69 7.52
CA TYR A 101 -1.16 -11.40 8.80
C TYR A 101 -0.25 -11.78 9.97
N ASP A 102 0.31 -12.99 9.95
CA ASP A 102 1.24 -13.45 10.99
C ASP A 102 2.55 -12.65 11.00
N TYR A 103 3.10 -12.34 9.83
CA TYR A 103 4.30 -11.51 9.74
C TYR A 103 4.08 -10.10 10.31
N MET A 104 2.96 -9.45 9.99
CA MET A 104 2.63 -8.13 10.58
C MET A 104 2.44 -8.22 12.10
N ARG A 105 1.88 -9.32 12.61
CA ARG A 105 1.70 -9.53 14.06
C ARG A 105 3.01 -9.66 14.81
N LEU A 106 4.06 -10.13 14.16
CA LEU A 106 5.39 -10.24 14.76
C LEU A 106 6.14 -8.90 14.77
N LYS A 107 5.70 -7.91 13.96
CA LYS A 107 6.34 -6.59 13.90
C LYS A 107 5.83 -5.68 15.03
N PRO A 108 6.73 -5.08 15.83
CA PRO A 108 6.35 -4.13 16.87
C PRO A 108 5.67 -2.84 16.36
N SER A 109 5.67 -2.56 15.05
CA SER A 109 5.04 -1.37 14.48
C SER A 109 3.51 -1.47 14.37
N TRP A 110 2.95 -2.68 14.23
CA TRP A 110 1.52 -2.90 13.98
C TRP A 110 0.75 -3.15 15.27
N SER A 111 -0.54 -2.82 15.37
CA SER A 111 -1.46 -3.26 16.45
C SER A 111 -2.44 -4.29 15.87
N ILE A 112 -3.12 -5.11 16.69
CA ILE A 112 -4.05 -6.12 16.15
C ILE A 112 -5.18 -5.41 15.40
N ARG A 113 -5.70 -4.32 15.97
CA ARG A 113 -6.73 -3.50 15.34
C ARG A 113 -6.29 -2.96 13.99
N ALA A 114 -5.07 -2.41 13.87
CA ALA A 114 -4.58 -1.87 12.60
C ALA A 114 -4.44 -2.95 11.51
N ILE A 115 -4.06 -4.17 11.89
CA ILE A 115 -3.98 -5.30 10.95
C ILE A 115 -5.40 -5.71 10.51
N ASN A 116 -6.35 -5.82 11.44
CA ASN A 116 -7.74 -6.13 11.13
C ASN A 116 -8.40 -5.03 10.28
N ASP A 117 -8.03 -3.77 10.47
CA ASP A 117 -8.50 -2.68 9.62
C ASP A 117 -7.98 -2.82 8.19
N ILE A 118 -6.70 -3.19 8.01
CA ILE A 118 -6.15 -3.52 6.68
C ILE A 118 -6.87 -4.72 6.09
N ASP A 119 -7.13 -5.78 6.88
CA ASP A 119 -7.88 -6.96 6.43
C ASP A 119 -9.25 -6.51 5.88
N TYR A 120 -10.03 -5.83 6.70
CA TYR A 120 -11.37 -5.40 6.35
C TYR A 120 -11.36 -4.43 5.16
N SER A 121 -10.48 -3.43 5.14
CA SER A 121 -10.44 -2.45 4.06
C SER A 121 -9.98 -3.06 2.73
N THR A 122 -9.02 -3.99 2.76
CA THR A 122 -8.60 -4.70 1.56
C THR A 122 -9.67 -5.68 1.07
N ASP A 123 -10.49 -6.29 1.94
CA ASP A 123 -11.67 -7.06 1.50
C ASP A 123 -12.66 -6.18 0.72
N LYS A 124 -12.86 -4.93 1.15
CA LYS A 124 -13.73 -3.98 0.42
C LYS A 124 -13.16 -3.60 -0.94
N VAL A 125 -11.85 -3.41 -1.04
CA VAL A 125 -11.20 -3.17 -2.32
C VAL A 125 -11.27 -4.42 -3.21
N MET A 126 -11.07 -5.63 -2.68
CA MET A 126 -11.17 -6.89 -3.42
C MET A 126 -12.54 -7.05 -4.10
N ASN A 127 -13.63 -6.82 -3.39
CA ASN A 127 -14.98 -6.86 -3.99
C ASN A 127 -15.16 -5.85 -5.14
N ALA A 128 -14.40 -4.75 -5.13
CA ALA A 128 -14.43 -3.75 -6.18
C ALA A 128 -13.53 -4.07 -7.39
N LEU A 129 -12.69 -5.11 -7.30
CA LEU A 129 -11.88 -5.59 -8.43
C LEU A 129 -12.69 -6.54 -9.32
N SER A 130 -12.16 -6.82 -10.51
CA SER A 130 -12.75 -7.79 -11.45
C SER A 130 -12.64 -9.21 -10.91
N ASN A 131 -13.75 -9.95 -10.79
CA ASN A 131 -13.69 -11.35 -10.36
C ASN A 131 -12.79 -12.19 -11.30
N PRO A 132 -11.66 -12.75 -10.81
CA PRO A 132 -10.69 -13.48 -11.62
C PRO A 132 -11.23 -14.81 -12.17
N HIS A 133 -12.35 -15.32 -11.64
CA HIS A 133 -13.00 -16.56 -12.10
C HIS A 133 -14.12 -16.33 -13.11
N SER A 134 -14.46 -15.07 -13.42
CA SER A 134 -15.56 -14.78 -14.34
C SER A 134 -15.29 -15.25 -15.77
N LEU A 135 -14.01 -15.47 -16.13
CA LEU A 135 -13.52 -15.87 -17.47
C LEU A 135 -13.97 -14.95 -18.62
N ASN A 136 -14.61 -13.82 -18.32
CA ASN A 136 -15.08 -12.84 -19.28
C ASN A 136 -14.12 -11.65 -19.33
N GLU A 137 -14.22 -10.88 -20.42
CA GLU A 137 -13.58 -9.57 -20.47
C GLU A 137 -14.25 -8.65 -19.45
N LYS A 138 -13.49 -8.21 -18.43
CA LYS A 138 -13.97 -7.32 -17.37
C LYS A 138 -12.82 -6.45 -16.90
N GLU A 139 -13.12 -5.18 -16.71
CA GLU A 139 -12.18 -4.20 -16.18
C GLU A 139 -12.75 -3.47 -14.98
N ARG A 140 -11.87 -3.15 -14.03
CA ARG A 140 -12.15 -2.29 -12.89
C ARG A 140 -11.00 -1.32 -12.68
N MET A 141 -11.32 -0.07 -12.39
CA MET A 141 -10.36 0.98 -12.18
C MET A 141 -10.77 1.88 -11.02
N GLY A 142 -9.90 1.96 -10.02
CA GLY A 142 -10.16 2.76 -8.85
C GLY A 142 -8.93 3.32 -8.18
N LEU A 143 -9.18 4.04 -7.09
CA LEU A 143 -8.16 4.73 -6.31
C LEU A 143 -8.29 4.37 -4.83
N VAL A 144 -7.16 4.16 -4.17
CA VAL A 144 -7.06 4.08 -2.72
C VAL A 144 -6.17 5.23 -2.26
N PHE A 145 -6.71 6.15 -1.47
CA PHE A 145 -5.93 7.26 -0.93
C PHE A 145 -5.84 7.18 0.59
N GLY A 146 -4.78 7.72 1.16
CA GLY A 146 -4.58 7.72 2.61
C GLY A 146 -3.45 8.67 3.00
N TYR A 147 -3.39 9.07 4.26
CA TYR A 147 -2.40 10.03 4.72
C TYR A 147 -0.94 9.62 4.39
N VAL A 148 -0.02 10.59 4.31
CA VAL A 148 1.41 10.31 4.14
C VAL A 148 1.86 9.37 5.27
N GLN A 149 2.54 8.26 4.98
CA GLN A 149 2.90 7.24 5.99
C GLN A 149 1.71 6.55 6.71
N SER A 150 0.49 6.58 6.15
CA SER A 150 -0.68 5.93 6.76
C SER A 150 -0.68 4.39 6.71
N GLY A 151 0.35 3.77 6.11
CA GLY A 151 0.37 2.33 5.85
C GLY A 151 -0.15 1.92 4.47
N LYS A 152 -0.23 2.84 3.49
CA LYS A 152 -0.63 2.52 2.10
C LYS A 152 0.13 1.34 1.48
N THR A 153 1.44 1.27 1.74
CA THR A 153 2.24 0.14 1.26
C THR A 153 1.78 -1.19 1.85
N ALA A 154 1.57 -1.24 3.17
CA ALA A 154 1.05 -2.44 3.81
C ALA A 154 -0.35 -2.80 3.29
N HIS A 155 -1.17 -1.78 3.00
CA HIS A 155 -2.48 -1.97 2.42
C HIS A 155 -2.43 -2.60 1.02
N TYR A 156 -1.64 -2.07 0.08
CA TYR A 156 -1.56 -2.67 -1.26
C TYR A 156 -0.83 -4.03 -1.25
N ILE A 157 0.11 -4.25 -0.34
CA ILE A 157 0.74 -5.57 -0.13
C ILE A 157 -0.29 -6.57 0.39
N GLY A 158 -1.15 -6.16 1.31
CA GLY A 158 -2.29 -6.96 1.76
C GLY A 158 -3.23 -7.30 0.61
N LEU A 159 -3.52 -6.31 -0.25
CA LEU A 159 -4.33 -6.51 -1.45
C LEU A 159 -3.66 -7.50 -2.43
N ILE A 160 -2.35 -7.43 -2.64
CA ILE A 160 -1.58 -8.37 -3.47
C ILE A 160 -1.68 -9.80 -2.94
N ASN A 161 -1.48 -9.99 -1.64
CA ASN A 161 -1.59 -11.31 -1.00
C ASN A 161 -2.99 -11.91 -1.21
N LYS A 162 -4.05 -11.12 -0.99
CA LYS A 162 -5.43 -11.56 -1.22
C LYS A 162 -5.76 -11.79 -2.68
N ALA A 163 -5.30 -10.92 -3.58
CA ALA A 163 -5.51 -11.08 -5.01
C ALA A 163 -4.91 -12.39 -5.51
N TYR A 164 -3.72 -12.75 -5.03
CA TYR A 164 -3.12 -14.03 -5.38
C TYR A 164 -3.92 -15.21 -4.84
N ASP A 165 -4.30 -15.21 -3.56
CA ASP A 165 -5.17 -16.23 -2.97
C ASP A 165 -6.51 -16.34 -3.71
N ALA A 166 -7.01 -15.22 -4.25
CA ALA A 166 -8.23 -15.15 -5.05
C ALA A 166 -8.07 -15.64 -6.49
N GLY A 167 -6.86 -15.97 -6.95
CA GLY A 167 -6.63 -16.50 -8.31
C GLY A 167 -6.18 -15.48 -9.35
N TYR A 168 -5.78 -14.26 -8.96
CA TYR A 168 -5.03 -13.38 -9.86
C TYR A 168 -3.70 -14.01 -10.22
N LYS A 169 -3.40 -14.11 -11.52
CA LYS A 169 -2.18 -14.79 -12.00
C LYS A 169 -1.03 -13.82 -12.29
N ILE A 170 -1.35 -12.55 -12.55
CA ILE A 170 -0.35 -11.56 -12.94
C ILE A 170 -0.52 -10.34 -12.04
N ILE A 171 0.56 -9.95 -11.36
CA ILE A 171 0.58 -8.77 -10.49
C ILE A 171 1.65 -7.81 -11.01
N ILE A 172 1.29 -6.56 -11.25
CA ILE A 172 2.21 -5.53 -11.74
C ILE A 172 2.19 -4.37 -10.75
N VAL A 173 3.33 -4.04 -10.17
CA VAL A 173 3.50 -2.90 -9.27
C VAL A 173 4.28 -1.81 -10.00
N LEU A 174 3.60 -0.72 -10.35
CA LEU A 174 4.21 0.50 -10.86
C LEU A 174 4.72 1.31 -9.66
N SER A 175 6.01 1.28 -9.44
CA SER A 175 6.70 2.10 -8.45
C SER A 175 7.01 3.50 -9.01
N GLY A 176 7.67 4.35 -8.22
CA GLY A 176 8.13 5.67 -8.66
C GLY A 176 9.12 5.66 -9.84
N ILE A 177 9.69 6.83 -10.13
CA ILE A 177 10.59 7.03 -11.27
C ILE A 177 12.05 6.61 -11.01
N HIS A 178 12.45 6.41 -9.74
CA HIS A 178 13.84 6.16 -9.37
C HIS A 178 14.13 4.67 -9.13
N ASN A 179 15.36 4.24 -9.42
CA ASN A 179 15.82 2.87 -9.17
C ASN A 179 15.74 2.48 -7.69
N SER A 180 16.20 3.37 -6.81
CA SER A 180 16.20 3.14 -5.37
C SER A 180 14.79 2.88 -4.84
N LEU A 181 13.80 3.69 -5.24
CA LEU A 181 12.39 3.51 -4.84
C LEU A 181 11.83 2.17 -5.35
N ARG A 182 12.15 1.79 -6.59
CA ARG A 182 11.74 0.50 -7.15
C ARG A 182 12.38 -0.68 -6.43
N SER A 183 13.69 -0.62 -6.15
CA SER A 183 14.41 -1.64 -5.38
C SER A 183 13.88 -1.77 -3.95
N GLN A 184 13.54 -0.66 -3.28
CA GLN A 184 12.88 -0.67 -1.97
C GLN A 184 11.50 -1.32 -2.05
N THR A 185 10.72 -1.02 -3.08
CA THR A 185 9.40 -1.64 -3.31
C THR A 185 9.54 -3.14 -3.55
N GLN A 186 10.49 -3.56 -4.38
CA GLN A 186 10.77 -4.97 -4.63
C GLN A 186 11.24 -5.68 -3.36
N ALA A 187 12.13 -5.09 -2.56
CA ALA A 187 12.53 -5.67 -1.27
C ALA A 187 11.33 -5.91 -0.33
N ARG A 188 10.34 -5.01 -0.33
CA ARG A 188 9.09 -5.23 0.41
C ARG A 188 8.25 -6.36 -0.19
N ILE A 189 8.18 -6.49 -1.51
CA ILE A 189 7.49 -7.62 -2.15
C ILE A 189 8.21 -8.95 -1.83
N ASP A 190 9.54 -8.97 -1.84
CA ASP A 190 10.35 -10.13 -1.48
C ASP A 190 10.07 -10.59 -0.04
N GLU A 191 10.04 -9.65 0.91
CA GLU A 191 9.80 -9.94 2.33
C GLU A 191 8.33 -10.17 2.69
N GLU A 192 7.41 -9.38 2.13
CA GLU A 192 6.02 -9.29 2.61
C GLU A 192 5.02 -10.01 1.70
N VAL A 193 5.46 -10.46 0.52
CA VAL A 193 4.67 -11.28 -0.41
C VAL A 193 5.40 -12.57 -0.73
N LEU A 194 6.61 -12.56 -1.27
CA LEU A 194 7.23 -13.79 -1.80
C LEU A 194 7.73 -14.72 -0.69
N GLY A 195 8.38 -14.15 0.34
CA GLY A 195 9.01 -14.88 1.43
C GLY A 195 10.43 -15.34 1.12
N TYR A 196 11.05 -14.84 0.05
CA TYR A 196 12.42 -15.14 -0.35
C TYR A 196 13.05 -13.96 -1.08
N GLU A 197 14.38 -13.91 -1.05
CA GLU A 197 15.16 -12.84 -1.68
C GLU A 197 15.32 -13.04 -3.20
N THR A 198 15.15 -11.98 -3.99
CA THR A 198 15.26 -12.04 -5.46
C THR A 198 16.60 -11.54 -6.03
N SER A 199 17.58 -11.15 -5.20
CA SER A 199 18.86 -10.61 -5.72
C SER A 199 19.59 -11.61 -6.62
N ILE A 200 20.26 -11.10 -7.67
CA ILE A 200 20.96 -11.95 -8.65
C ILE A 200 22.02 -12.81 -7.97
N GLU A 201 22.79 -12.23 -7.05
CA GLU A 201 23.79 -12.95 -6.26
C GLU A 201 23.15 -14.15 -5.56
N TYR A 202 22.00 -13.95 -4.93
CA TYR A 202 21.29 -15.02 -4.24
C TYR A 202 20.78 -16.10 -5.19
N LEU A 203 20.16 -15.70 -6.31
CA LEU A 203 19.63 -16.61 -7.33
C LEU A 203 20.71 -17.45 -8.03
N GLN A 204 21.96 -16.98 -8.06
CA GLN A 204 23.10 -17.70 -8.68
C GLN A 204 23.73 -18.74 -7.75
N HIS A 205 23.62 -18.58 -6.43
CA HIS A 205 24.26 -19.46 -5.43
C HIS A 205 23.29 -20.46 -4.80
N SER A 206 22.00 -20.42 -5.14
CA SER A 206 20.95 -21.22 -4.51
C SER A 206 20.81 -22.61 -5.15
N GLU A 207 21.75 -23.52 -4.90
CA GLU A 207 21.55 -24.93 -5.26
C GLU A 207 20.85 -25.77 -4.19
N MET A 208 20.61 -25.33 -2.93
CA MET A 208 20.01 -26.25 -1.93
C MET A 208 18.93 -25.74 -0.96
N GLU A 209 18.83 -24.47 -0.57
CA GLU A 209 17.68 -23.99 0.24
C GLU A 209 17.33 -22.54 -0.10
N LYS A 210 16.05 -22.27 -0.43
CA LYS A 210 15.55 -20.90 -0.59
C LYS A 210 15.69 -20.17 0.76
N ASN A 211 16.36 -19.02 0.76
CA ASN A 211 16.55 -18.15 1.90
C ASN A 211 15.16 -17.63 2.26
N ARG A 212 14.68 -18.08 3.42
CA ARG A 212 13.37 -17.70 3.93
C ARG A 212 13.52 -16.36 4.63
N ILE A 213 12.90 -15.33 4.06
CA ILE A 213 12.85 -13.99 4.65
C ILE A 213 11.39 -13.58 4.86
N GLY A 214 11.17 -12.63 5.76
CA GLY A 214 9.85 -12.06 6.01
C GLY A 214 8.74 -13.09 6.21
N VAL A 215 7.71 -13.07 5.35
CA VAL A 215 6.57 -13.99 5.38
C VAL A 215 6.94 -15.45 5.13
N GLY A 216 8.12 -15.75 4.60
CA GLY A 216 8.60 -17.13 4.41
C GLY A 216 9.17 -17.78 5.68
N VAL A 217 9.33 -17.02 6.77
CA VAL A 217 9.91 -17.53 8.02
C VAL A 217 8.85 -18.29 8.84
N GLY A 218 9.22 -19.49 9.30
CA GLY A 218 8.37 -20.37 10.13
C GLY A 218 7.66 -21.45 9.32
N ARG A 219 7.56 -22.67 9.88
CA ARG A 219 6.96 -23.83 9.20
C ARG A 219 5.49 -23.63 8.86
N GLN A 220 4.76 -22.88 9.69
CA GLN A 220 3.34 -22.57 9.47
C GLN A 220 3.09 -21.62 8.29
N ASN A 221 4.13 -20.98 7.76
CA ASN A 221 4.05 -20.04 6.63
C ASN A 221 4.56 -20.66 5.31
N GLU A 222 4.75 -21.98 5.27
CA GLU A 222 5.12 -22.70 4.06
C GLU A 222 3.94 -22.73 3.07
N ILE A 223 4.23 -22.42 1.81
CA ILE A 223 3.27 -22.48 0.71
C ILE A 223 3.21 -23.93 0.20
N LEU A 224 2.00 -24.51 0.21
CA LEU A 224 1.76 -25.87 -0.30
C LEU A 224 1.39 -25.83 -1.79
N GLY A 225 0.78 -24.73 -2.24
CA GLY A 225 0.40 -24.50 -3.62
C GLY A 225 1.54 -24.02 -4.53
N THR A 226 1.16 -23.54 -5.72
CA THR A 226 2.10 -22.87 -6.62
C THR A 226 2.62 -21.58 -5.97
N MET A 227 3.92 -21.35 -6.03
CA MET A 227 4.52 -20.11 -5.56
C MET A 227 4.41 -19.01 -6.61
N LEU A 228 4.08 -17.79 -6.17
CA LEU A 228 4.20 -16.58 -6.96
C LEU A 228 5.68 -16.33 -7.25
N GLN A 229 6.02 -16.17 -8.52
CA GLN A 229 7.39 -15.94 -8.96
C GLN A 229 7.65 -14.45 -9.18
N SER A 230 8.90 -13.99 -9.15
CA SER A 230 9.25 -12.62 -9.51
C SER A 230 9.98 -12.60 -10.85
N ILE A 231 9.55 -11.73 -11.78
CA ILE A 231 10.26 -11.48 -13.04
C ILE A 231 11.38 -10.45 -12.85
N THR A 232 11.21 -9.53 -11.91
CA THR A 232 12.16 -8.48 -11.54
C THR A 232 12.92 -8.84 -10.28
N THR A 233 14.10 -8.27 -10.09
CA THR A 233 14.94 -8.50 -8.90
C THR A 233 15.07 -7.23 -8.06
N ARG A 234 15.39 -7.40 -6.77
CA ARG A 234 15.60 -6.27 -5.85
C ARG A 234 16.81 -5.40 -6.18
N ASP A 235 17.69 -5.87 -7.05
CA ASP A 235 18.87 -5.12 -7.49
C ASP A 235 18.49 -3.80 -8.18
N GLU A 236 19.34 -2.77 -8.06
CA GLU A 236 19.08 -1.47 -8.70
C GLU A 236 18.93 -1.55 -10.22
N LYS A 237 19.44 -2.61 -10.86
CA LYS A 237 19.30 -2.89 -12.29
C LYS A 237 18.36 -4.06 -12.61
N GLY A 238 17.64 -4.57 -11.61
CA GLY A 238 16.72 -5.70 -11.70
C GLY A 238 15.37 -5.44 -12.35
N ASP A 239 15.18 -4.31 -13.04
CA ASP A 239 13.93 -3.99 -13.75
C ASP A 239 13.81 -4.75 -15.07
N VAL A 240 12.67 -4.62 -15.77
CA VAL A 240 12.48 -5.26 -17.07
C VAL A 240 13.38 -4.65 -18.14
N THR A 241 14.29 -5.46 -18.65
CA THR A 241 15.24 -5.10 -19.72
C THR A 241 14.95 -5.85 -21.02
N LYS A 242 15.72 -5.57 -22.08
CA LYS A 242 15.63 -6.34 -23.34
C LYS A 242 15.91 -7.83 -23.15
N ASN A 243 16.76 -8.19 -22.19
CA ASN A 243 17.08 -9.59 -21.89
C ASN A 243 15.88 -10.27 -21.23
N THR A 244 15.18 -9.56 -20.34
CA THR A 244 13.96 -10.04 -19.67
C THR A 244 12.85 -10.39 -20.67
N ILE A 245 12.71 -9.62 -21.76
CA ILE A 245 11.68 -9.83 -22.80
C ILE A 245 11.74 -11.24 -23.42
N GLY A 246 12.92 -11.87 -23.48
CA GLY A 246 13.08 -13.21 -24.05
C GLY A 246 12.88 -14.36 -23.05
N VAL A 247 12.66 -14.04 -21.77
CA VAL A 247 12.50 -15.04 -20.71
C VAL A 247 11.03 -15.44 -20.63
N ASN A 248 10.75 -16.72 -20.87
CA ASN A 248 9.41 -17.28 -20.75
C ASN A 248 9.21 -17.81 -19.33
N VAL A 249 8.35 -17.13 -18.57
CA VAL A 249 7.90 -17.59 -17.25
C VAL A 249 6.40 -17.76 -17.32
N ASN A 250 5.90 -18.94 -16.97
CA ASN A 250 4.47 -19.17 -16.89
C ASN A 250 3.92 -18.49 -15.63
N PRO A 251 2.77 -17.80 -15.71
CA PRO A 251 2.07 -17.31 -14.53
C PRO A 251 1.82 -18.46 -13.53
N PRO A 252 1.86 -18.18 -12.22
CA PRO A 252 1.74 -16.84 -11.66
C PRO A 252 3.07 -16.12 -11.38
N PHE A 253 3.08 -14.81 -11.59
CA PHE A 253 4.23 -13.96 -11.28
C PHE A 253 3.88 -12.51 -10.93
N VAL A 254 4.85 -11.83 -10.31
CA VAL A 254 4.85 -10.39 -10.02
C VAL A 254 5.95 -9.67 -10.82
N ILE A 255 5.66 -8.44 -11.25
CA ILE A 255 6.60 -7.50 -11.86
C ILE A 255 6.58 -6.21 -11.05
N VAL A 256 7.71 -5.78 -10.49
CA VAL A 256 7.87 -4.46 -9.87
C VAL A 256 8.70 -3.59 -10.80
N THR A 257 8.11 -2.53 -11.32
CA THR A 257 8.73 -1.74 -12.39
C THR A 257 8.58 -0.24 -12.16
N LYS A 258 9.47 0.57 -12.74
CA LYS A 258 9.41 2.03 -12.64
C LYS A 258 8.46 2.63 -13.67
N LYS A 259 7.91 3.79 -13.34
CA LYS A 259 7.19 4.67 -14.27
C LYS A 259 8.12 5.41 -15.23
N ILE A 260 8.83 4.66 -16.08
CA ILE A 260 9.74 5.21 -17.12
C ILE A 260 9.38 4.63 -18.48
N ALA A 261 9.31 5.49 -19.50
CA ALA A 261 8.86 5.12 -20.84
C ALA A 261 9.63 3.92 -21.45
N THR A 262 10.95 3.90 -21.35
CA THR A 262 11.75 2.78 -21.88
C THR A 262 11.43 1.46 -21.19
N VAL A 263 11.22 1.48 -19.88
CA VAL A 263 10.94 0.28 -19.08
C VAL A 263 9.52 -0.21 -19.32
N LEU A 264 8.52 0.68 -19.29
CA LEU A 264 7.13 0.34 -19.61
C LEU A 264 6.98 -0.25 -21.02
N ARG A 265 7.72 0.28 -22.01
CA ARG A 265 7.78 -0.35 -23.35
C ARG A 265 8.36 -1.76 -23.31
N ASN A 266 9.33 -2.04 -22.46
CA ASN A 266 9.86 -3.39 -22.30
C ASN A 266 8.86 -4.31 -21.62
N VAL A 267 8.12 -3.83 -20.61
CA VAL A 267 7.05 -4.60 -19.94
C VAL A 267 5.94 -4.95 -20.93
N ILE A 268 5.47 -3.98 -21.72
CA ILE A 268 4.50 -4.21 -22.81
C ILE A 268 5.02 -5.27 -23.78
N LYS A 269 6.26 -5.13 -24.26
CA LYS A 269 6.88 -6.10 -25.18
C LYS A 269 7.07 -7.48 -24.57
N TYR A 270 7.34 -7.57 -23.26
CA TYR A 270 7.43 -8.83 -22.53
C TYR A 270 6.08 -9.57 -22.61
N PHE A 271 4.97 -8.89 -22.35
CA PHE A 271 3.64 -9.48 -22.49
C PHE A 271 3.27 -9.78 -23.94
N GLU A 272 3.50 -8.86 -24.89
CA GLU A 272 3.20 -9.07 -26.32
C GLU A 272 3.94 -10.30 -26.92
N LYS A 273 5.10 -10.65 -26.39
CA LYS A 273 5.90 -11.82 -26.80
C LYS A 273 5.71 -13.06 -25.93
N SER A 274 4.98 -12.95 -24.83
CA SER A 274 4.78 -14.06 -23.92
C SER A 274 4.02 -15.20 -24.60
N PRO A 275 4.32 -16.48 -24.31
CA PRO A 275 3.59 -17.62 -24.86
C PRO A 275 2.09 -17.62 -24.52
N ILE A 276 1.70 -16.94 -23.44
CA ILE A 276 0.29 -16.81 -23.03
C ILE A 276 -0.47 -15.72 -23.80
N ALA A 277 0.22 -14.96 -24.67
CA ALA A 277 -0.39 -13.86 -25.41
C ALA A 277 -1.05 -14.35 -26.71
N ASP A 278 -2.34 -14.12 -26.80
CA ASP A 278 -3.14 -14.41 -27.98
C ASP A 278 -3.16 -13.20 -28.94
N SER A 279 -3.74 -13.37 -30.11
CA SER A 279 -3.80 -12.35 -31.16
C SER A 279 -5.19 -12.32 -31.80
N GLU A 280 -5.81 -11.14 -31.81
CA GLU A 280 -7.08 -10.88 -32.48
C GLU A 280 -6.91 -9.64 -33.37
N ASN A 281 -7.29 -9.73 -34.65
CA ASN A 281 -7.19 -8.63 -35.61
C ASN A 281 -5.78 -7.99 -35.68
N GLY A 282 -4.73 -8.81 -35.57
CA GLY A 282 -3.33 -8.36 -35.58
C GLY A 282 -2.87 -7.64 -34.31
N LYS A 283 -3.69 -7.57 -33.27
CA LYS A 283 -3.34 -6.99 -31.96
C LYS A 283 -3.15 -8.11 -30.93
N LYS A 284 -2.03 -8.02 -30.19
CA LYS A 284 -1.72 -8.93 -29.08
C LYS A 284 -2.51 -8.56 -27.83
N PHE A 285 -2.96 -9.58 -27.11
CA PHE A 285 -3.62 -9.43 -25.81
C PHE A 285 -3.35 -10.65 -24.92
N ILE A 286 -3.60 -10.50 -23.63
CA ILE A 286 -3.54 -11.56 -22.63
C ILE A 286 -4.99 -11.99 -22.31
N PRO A 287 -5.36 -13.27 -22.53
CA PRO A 287 -6.70 -13.79 -22.30
C PRO A 287 -7.21 -13.66 -20.86
N SER A 288 -8.52 -13.79 -20.66
CA SER A 288 -9.18 -13.73 -19.35
C SER A 288 -8.76 -14.86 -18.40
N ASP A 289 -8.17 -15.94 -18.92
CA ASP A 289 -7.54 -17.00 -18.12
C ASP A 289 -6.34 -16.52 -17.29
N TYR A 290 -5.80 -15.33 -17.59
CA TYR A 290 -4.67 -14.73 -16.89
C TYR A 290 -5.05 -13.36 -16.31
N PRO A 291 -5.94 -13.33 -15.29
CA PRO A 291 -6.40 -12.09 -14.68
C PRO A 291 -5.23 -11.32 -14.07
N ALA A 292 -5.19 -10.01 -14.34
CA ALA A 292 -4.10 -9.12 -13.97
C ALA A 292 -4.53 -8.02 -12.99
N LEU A 293 -3.72 -7.79 -11.97
CA LEU A 293 -3.85 -6.67 -11.04
C LEU A 293 -2.67 -5.71 -11.23
N ILE A 294 -2.96 -4.46 -11.59
CA ILE A 294 -1.99 -3.37 -11.66
C ILE A 294 -2.16 -2.48 -10.44
N ILE A 295 -1.11 -2.37 -9.64
CA ILE A 295 -1.00 -1.43 -8.52
C ILE A 295 -0.11 -0.27 -8.97
N ASP A 296 -0.60 0.96 -8.85
CA ASP A 296 0.20 2.16 -9.14
C ASP A 296 0.50 2.91 -7.84
N ASP A 297 1.72 2.78 -7.35
CA ASP A 297 2.18 3.47 -6.15
C ASP A 297 2.61 4.91 -6.47
N GLU A 298 2.18 5.84 -5.63
CA GLU A 298 2.23 7.29 -5.90
C GLU A 298 1.56 7.63 -7.25
N ALA A 299 0.30 7.22 -7.43
CA ALA A 299 -0.45 7.32 -8.68
C ALA A 299 -0.65 8.76 -9.19
N ASP A 300 -0.38 9.77 -8.37
CA ASP A 300 -0.34 11.18 -8.75
C ASP A 300 1.01 11.60 -9.36
N GLN A 301 2.05 10.79 -9.19
CA GLN A 301 3.37 11.00 -9.81
C GLN A 301 3.48 10.23 -11.15
N ALA A 302 3.76 10.98 -12.22
CA ALA A 302 4.07 10.52 -13.58
C ALA A 302 2.93 9.80 -14.36
N SER A 303 1.99 9.14 -13.69
CA SER A 303 0.88 8.42 -14.33
C SER A 303 -0.20 9.34 -14.90
N ILE A 304 -0.38 10.52 -14.30
CA ILE A 304 -1.35 11.53 -14.73
C ILE A 304 -1.00 12.06 -16.13
N ASN A 305 -2.01 12.22 -16.97
CA ASN A 305 -1.85 12.90 -18.24
C ASN A 305 -1.59 14.40 -18.02
N THR A 306 -0.45 14.89 -18.51
CA THR A 306 -0.05 16.30 -18.43
C THR A 306 -0.20 17.05 -19.76
N LYS A 307 -0.80 16.40 -20.77
CA LYS A 307 -1.10 17.00 -22.07
C LYS A 307 -2.54 17.48 -22.12
N GLU A 308 -2.75 18.60 -22.80
CA GLU A 308 -4.09 19.15 -23.02
C GLU A 308 -4.93 18.19 -23.87
N THR A 309 -6.16 17.97 -23.45
CA THR A 309 -7.15 17.15 -24.15
C THR A 309 -8.28 17.99 -24.75
N ARG A 310 -8.30 19.29 -24.45
CA ARG A 310 -9.31 20.25 -24.89
C ARG A 310 -8.66 21.48 -25.50
N ASP A 311 -9.35 22.10 -26.46
CA ASP A 311 -9.01 23.40 -26.99
C ASP A 311 -9.36 24.54 -26.00
N LYS A 312 -9.11 25.79 -26.41
CA LYS A 312 -9.40 26.98 -25.60
C LYS A 312 -10.90 27.23 -25.40
N ASP A 313 -11.74 26.67 -26.27
CA ASP A 313 -13.19 26.80 -26.24
C ASP A 313 -13.84 25.64 -25.44
N GLY A 314 -13.02 24.70 -24.96
CA GLY A 314 -13.43 23.57 -24.14
C GLY A 314 -13.87 22.34 -24.94
N ASN A 315 -13.73 22.32 -26.27
CA ASN A 315 -14.01 21.14 -27.09
C ASN A 315 -12.86 20.14 -26.99
N TYR A 316 -13.15 18.84 -27.09
CA TYR A 316 -12.10 17.83 -27.16
C TYR A 316 -11.29 17.99 -28.44
N LEU A 317 -9.97 17.86 -28.33
CA LEU A 317 -9.09 17.83 -29.50
C LEU A 317 -9.38 16.56 -30.32
N ASP A 318 -9.61 16.72 -31.62
CA ASP A 318 -9.86 15.60 -32.56
C ASP A 318 -8.73 14.55 -32.52
N GLU A 319 -7.49 15.02 -32.36
CA GLU A 319 -6.32 14.19 -32.12
C GLU A 319 -5.55 14.72 -30.89
N TYR A 320 -5.56 13.96 -29.79
CA TYR A 320 -4.68 14.21 -28.66
C TYR A 320 -3.81 12.99 -28.36
N ASN A 321 -2.54 13.23 -28.08
CA ASN A 321 -1.63 12.23 -27.57
C ASN A 321 -1.46 12.42 -26.07
N PRO A 322 -1.71 11.40 -25.24
CA PRO A 322 -1.44 11.50 -23.81
C PRO A 322 0.05 11.70 -23.56
N SER A 323 0.41 12.11 -22.34
CA SER A 323 1.80 12.05 -21.90
C SER A 323 2.34 10.63 -22.10
N THR A 324 3.62 10.50 -22.46
CA THR A 324 4.21 9.21 -22.87
C THR A 324 4.02 8.11 -21.81
N ILE A 325 4.16 8.46 -20.53
CA ILE A 325 4.02 7.49 -19.43
C ILE A 325 2.56 7.10 -19.26
N ASN A 326 1.62 8.06 -19.22
CA ASN A 326 0.18 7.80 -19.15
C ASN A 326 -0.28 6.88 -20.30
N GLY A 327 0.09 7.19 -21.54
CA GLY A 327 -0.26 6.37 -22.71
C GLY A 327 0.29 4.94 -22.64
N LEU A 328 1.49 4.75 -22.09
CA LEU A 328 2.07 3.42 -21.89
C LEU A 328 1.39 2.64 -20.77
N ILE A 329 0.99 3.29 -19.68
CA ILE A 329 0.22 2.65 -18.60
C ILE A 329 -1.15 2.22 -19.12
N ARG A 330 -1.85 3.10 -19.86
CA ARG A 330 -3.14 2.78 -20.50
C ARG A 330 -2.98 1.61 -21.47
N LYS A 331 -1.96 1.64 -22.35
CA LYS A 331 -1.67 0.51 -23.26
C LYS A 331 -1.40 -0.79 -22.48
N LEU A 332 -0.59 -0.75 -21.43
CA LEU A 332 -0.29 -1.92 -20.60
C LEU A 332 -1.57 -2.48 -19.96
N PHE A 333 -2.42 -1.62 -19.39
CA PHE A 333 -3.71 -2.03 -18.84
C PHE A 333 -4.58 -2.68 -19.91
N MET A 334 -4.69 -2.07 -21.09
CA MET A 334 -5.51 -2.56 -22.19
C MET A 334 -5.06 -3.91 -22.78
N LEU A 335 -3.83 -4.36 -22.51
CA LEU A 335 -3.34 -5.67 -22.98
C LEU A 335 -4.09 -6.84 -22.35
N PHE A 336 -4.70 -6.69 -21.17
CA PHE A 336 -5.30 -7.80 -20.42
C PHE A 336 -6.82 -7.79 -20.57
N LYS A 337 -7.45 -8.94 -20.89
CA LYS A 337 -8.92 -9.05 -20.99
C LYS A 337 -9.63 -9.03 -19.63
N CYS A 338 -9.06 -9.69 -18.62
CA CYS A 338 -9.53 -9.56 -17.23
C CYS A 338 -8.49 -8.76 -16.44
N ARG A 339 -8.85 -7.54 -16.06
CA ARG A 339 -7.89 -6.55 -15.54
C ARG A 339 -8.46 -5.72 -14.41
N SER A 340 -7.61 -5.34 -13.46
CA SER A 340 -7.95 -4.37 -12.44
C SER A 340 -6.78 -3.40 -12.21
N TYR A 341 -7.08 -2.11 -12.10
CA TYR A 341 -6.10 -1.07 -11.80
C TYR A 341 -6.47 -0.38 -10.49
N VAL A 342 -5.50 -0.27 -9.58
CA VAL A 342 -5.67 0.43 -8.31
C VAL A 342 -4.53 1.42 -8.14
N GLY A 343 -4.86 2.71 -8.23
CA GLY A 343 -3.92 3.76 -7.89
C GLY A 343 -3.84 3.96 -6.37
N TYR A 344 -2.65 4.05 -5.81
CA TYR A 344 -2.39 4.39 -4.43
C TYR A 344 -1.71 5.75 -4.34
N THR A 345 -2.23 6.66 -3.53
CA THR A 345 -1.63 8.00 -3.38
C THR A 345 -1.93 8.64 -2.02
N ALA A 346 -1.08 9.57 -1.58
CA ALA A 346 -1.40 10.49 -0.50
C ALA A 346 -2.25 11.70 -0.95
N THR A 347 -2.22 12.02 -2.23
CA THR A 347 -2.62 13.30 -2.81
C THR A 347 -3.53 13.06 -4.01
N PRO A 348 -4.80 12.67 -3.77
CA PRO A 348 -5.69 12.20 -4.84
C PRO A 348 -6.17 13.29 -5.80
N TYR A 349 -5.84 14.56 -5.55
CA TYR A 349 -6.32 15.71 -6.33
C TYR A 349 -6.10 15.51 -7.83
N ALA A 350 -4.88 15.19 -8.25
CA ALA A 350 -4.57 15.02 -9.66
C ALA A 350 -5.35 13.86 -10.31
N ASN A 351 -5.62 12.78 -9.56
CA ASN A 351 -6.36 11.62 -10.03
C ASN A 351 -7.86 11.90 -10.18
N ILE A 352 -8.48 12.60 -9.22
CA ILE A 352 -9.92 12.90 -9.27
C ILE A 352 -10.27 14.00 -10.29
N PHE A 353 -9.29 14.83 -10.68
CA PHE A 353 -9.46 15.84 -11.72
C PHE A 353 -9.17 15.32 -13.14
N ILE A 354 -8.84 14.05 -13.31
CA ILE A 354 -8.81 13.44 -14.66
C ILE A 354 -10.23 13.53 -15.24
N ASP A 355 -10.34 14.04 -16.46
CA ASP A 355 -11.65 14.21 -17.10
C ASP A 355 -12.24 12.84 -17.46
N SER A 356 -13.22 12.41 -16.66
CA SER A 356 -13.98 11.16 -16.82
C SER A 356 -14.68 10.98 -18.16
N LYS A 357 -14.86 12.06 -18.93
CA LYS A 357 -15.54 12.06 -20.23
C LYS A 357 -14.57 12.11 -21.40
N THR A 358 -13.26 12.10 -21.15
CA THR A 358 -12.25 12.11 -22.21
C THR A 358 -12.50 10.92 -23.14
N PRO A 359 -12.72 11.14 -24.45
CA PRO A 359 -12.93 10.05 -25.38
C PRO A 359 -11.74 9.08 -25.41
N ASP A 360 -12.07 7.82 -25.64
CA ASP A 360 -11.07 6.80 -25.88
C ASP A 360 -10.23 7.18 -27.11
N ASN A 361 -8.94 6.90 -27.00
CA ASN A 361 -7.99 7.07 -28.08
C ASN A 361 -7.28 5.72 -28.33
N PRO A 362 -6.32 5.63 -29.26
CA PRO A 362 -5.61 4.36 -29.53
C PRO A 362 -4.89 3.74 -28.33
N PHE A 363 -4.74 4.47 -27.22
CA PHE A 363 -4.15 3.99 -25.97
C PHE A 363 -5.19 3.41 -24.98
N GLY A 364 -6.50 3.50 -25.26
CA GLY A 364 -7.60 3.02 -24.41
C GLY A 364 -8.30 4.15 -23.65
N SER A 365 -9.04 3.86 -22.59
CA SER A 365 -9.58 4.87 -21.64
C SER A 365 -8.47 5.46 -20.76
N ASP A 366 -8.66 6.68 -20.21
CA ASP A 366 -7.72 7.25 -19.23
C ASP A 366 -7.83 6.58 -17.85
N ILE A 367 -6.90 6.87 -16.94
CA ILE A 367 -6.76 6.24 -15.63
C ILE A 367 -7.68 6.85 -14.54
N PHE A 368 -8.77 7.51 -14.94
CA PHE A 368 -9.74 8.08 -13.99
C PHE A 368 -10.36 6.95 -13.14
N PRO A 369 -10.44 7.09 -11.80
CA PRO A 369 -10.97 6.07 -10.90
C PRO A 369 -12.50 5.97 -11.00
N ARG A 370 -12.99 5.47 -12.13
CA ARG A 370 -14.41 5.43 -12.51
C ARG A 370 -15.25 4.47 -11.68
N ASP A 371 -14.65 3.40 -11.15
CA ASP A 371 -15.39 2.34 -10.46
C ASP A 371 -15.45 2.59 -8.95
N PHE A 372 -14.34 3.02 -8.35
CA PHE A 372 -14.26 3.23 -6.91
C PHE A 372 -13.15 4.18 -6.44
N ILE A 373 -13.38 4.80 -5.28
CA ILE A 373 -12.40 5.54 -4.49
C ILE A 373 -12.55 5.12 -3.02
N PHE A 374 -11.51 4.54 -2.43
CA PHE A 374 -11.47 4.18 -1.02
C PHE A 374 -10.48 5.05 -0.25
N LYS A 375 -10.85 5.43 0.97
CA LYS A 375 -9.92 5.95 1.97
C LYS A 375 -9.33 4.77 2.74
N ALA A 376 -8.02 4.55 2.63
CA ALA A 376 -7.30 3.56 3.43
C ALA A 376 -7.39 3.93 4.94
N PRO A 377 -7.45 2.94 5.83
CA PRO A 377 -7.52 3.17 7.26
C PRO A 377 -6.30 3.95 7.74
N ARG A 378 -6.53 4.83 8.71
CA ARG A 378 -5.48 5.62 9.36
C ARG A 378 -4.99 4.85 10.58
N SER A 379 -3.70 4.49 10.61
CA SER A 379 -3.08 3.94 11.83
C SER A 379 -3.17 4.93 12.99
N SER A 380 -3.48 4.47 14.20
CA SER A 380 -3.49 5.32 15.41
C SER A 380 -2.11 5.89 15.75
N MET A 381 -1.04 5.25 15.26
CA MET A 381 0.34 5.71 15.42
C MET A 381 0.70 6.79 14.40
N TYR A 382 -0.18 7.08 13.43
CA TYR A 382 0.09 8.09 12.42
C TYR A 382 0.06 9.48 13.04
N VAL A 383 1.22 10.15 12.98
CA VAL A 383 1.37 11.57 13.30
C VAL A 383 1.58 12.32 12.00
N GLY A 384 0.63 13.18 11.65
CA GLY A 384 0.59 13.91 10.40
C GLY A 384 0.56 15.42 10.58
N ALA A 385 0.35 16.12 9.47
CA ALA A 385 0.28 17.58 9.46
C ALA A 385 -0.75 18.13 10.46
N ARG A 386 -1.87 17.44 10.68
CA ARG A 386 -2.87 17.81 11.67
C ARG A 386 -2.32 17.79 13.10
N GLU A 387 -1.60 16.75 13.48
CA GLU A 387 -1.02 16.61 14.83
C GLU A 387 0.21 17.52 15.00
N PHE A 388 0.92 17.78 13.90
CA PHE A 388 2.10 18.64 13.87
C PHE A 388 1.78 20.14 13.89
N PHE A 389 0.74 20.57 13.19
CA PHE A 389 0.45 21.99 12.95
C PHE A 389 -0.92 22.44 13.44
N GLY A 390 -1.79 21.51 13.86
CA GLY A 390 -3.19 21.80 14.13
C GLY A 390 -4.02 22.00 12.86
N LEU A 391 -5.33 22.10 13.02
CA LEU A 391 -6.22 22.63 12.00
C LEU A 391 -6.67 24.02 12.48
N ASN A 392 -6.48 25.04 11.65
CA ASN A 392 -6.95 26.39 11.95
C ASN A 392 -8.48 26.35 12.08
N GLY A 393 -9.00 26.31 13.31
CA GLY A 393 -10.44 26.37 13.58
C GLY A 393 -10.96 25.46 14.69
N ASP A 394 -10.17 24.52 15.21
CA ASP A 394 -10.62 23.62 16.29
C ASP A 394 -9.59 23.57 17.43
N GLU A 395 -9.80 24.39 18.47
CA GLU A 395 -8.88 24.61 19.60
C GLU A 395 -8.65 23.38 20.48
N THR A 396 -9.36 22.28 20.22
CA THR A 396 -9.37 21.07 21.05
C THR A 396 -8.34 20.00 20.64
N THR A 397 -7.71 20.11 19.47
CA THR A 397 -6.71 19.12 19.03
C THR A 397 -5.32 19.48 19.59
N PRO A 398 -4.70 18.65 20.45
CA PRO A 398 -3.36 18.92 20.97
C PRO A 398 -2.33 18.97 19.84
N VAL A 399 -1.78 20.14 19.57
CA VAL A 399 -0.71 20.33 18.58
C VAL A 399 0.62 20.00 19.22
N MET A 400 1.46 19.21 18.54
CA MET A 400 2.80 18.94 19.04
C MET A 400 3.62 20.24 19.09
N PRO A 401 4.45 20.46 20.13
CA PRO A 401 5.27 21.66 20.25
C PRO A 401 6.50 21.60 19.34
N LEU A 402 6.27 21.45 18.02
CA LEU A 402 7.33 21.21 17.02
C LEU A 402 8.05 22.47 16.58
N TYR A 403 7.38 23.61 16.59
CA TYR A 403 8.02 24.88 16.30
C TYR A 403 7.98 25.74 17.56
N ARG A 404 9.07 26.48 17.78
CA ARG A 404 9.14 27.52 18.79
C ARG A 404 9.34 28.83 18.05
N LYS A 405 8.45 29.78 18.31
CA LYS A 405 8.59 31.11 17.73
C LYS A 405 9.88 31.72 18.23
N ILE A 406 10.71 32.23 17.32
CA ILE A 406 11.88 33.03 17.67
C ILE A 406 11.36 34.42 18.03
N GLU A 407 11.44 34.79 19.30
CA GLU A 407 11.03 36.11 19.78
C GLU A 407 12.22 37.06 19.70
N ASN A 408 13.38 36.63 20.22
CA ASN A 408 14.61 37.40 20.21
C ASN A 408 15.35 37.18 18.88
N GLY A 409 15.13 38.08 17.92
CA GLY A 409 15.67 37.97 16.56
C GLY A 409 14.60 37.82 15.47
N SER A 410 13.33 38.02 15.80
CA SER A 410 12.22 38.00 14.82
C SER A 410 12.37 38.99 13.67
N SER A 411 13.14 40.07 13.85
CA SER A 411 13.47 41.08 12.84
C SER A 411 14.81 40.86 12.14
N TYR A 412 15.58 39.83 12.53
CA TYR A 412 16.90 39.56 11.98
C TYR A 412 16.79 39.13 10.51
N LEU A 413 17.40 39.92 9.61
CA LEU A 413 17.28 39.77 8.15
C LEU A 413 15.82 39.68 7.68
N GLY A 414 14.96 40.52 8.26
CA GLY A 414 13.53 40.56 7.97
C GLY A 414 13.20 40.99 6.54
N LYS A 415 11.89 41.07 6.25
CA LYS A 415 11.39 41.44 4.92
C LYS A 415 11.91 42.83 4.52
N GLY A 416 12.67 42.91 3.43
CA GLY A 416 13.26 44.14 2.91
C GLY A 416 14.79 44.23 3.03
N THR A 417 15.43 43.27 3.70
CA THR A 417 16.90 43.13 3.72
C THR A 417 17.43 42.81 2.31
N LYS A 418 18.47 43.54 1.89
CA LYS A 418 19.15 43.38 0.61
C LYS A 418 20.33 42.42 0.73
N SER A 419 20.80 41.91 -0.41
CA SER A 419 21.91 40.95 -0.46
C SER A 419 23.26 41.52 -0.01
N ASP A 420 23.41 42.85 -0.02
CA ASP A 420 24.60 43.59 0.38
C ASP A 420 24.53 44.13 1.82
N ASP A 421 23.40 43.95 2.51
CA ASP A 421 23.25 44.38 3.90
C ASP A 421 24.16 43.56 4.82
N SER A 422 24.78 44.24 5.79
CA SER A 422 25.62 43.57 6.79
C SER A 422 24.77 42.60 7.63
N VAL A 423 25.21 41.35 7.70
CA VAL A 423 24.48 40.26 8.35
C VAL A 423 24.39 40.42 9.87
N GLY A 424 25.25 41.26 10.49
CA GLY A 424 25.23 41.50 11.93
C GLY A 424 25.43 40.23 12.78
N PRO A 425 25.35 40.34 14.12
CA PRO A 425 25.46 39.20 15.01
C PRO A 425 24.20 38.33 14.98
N ILE A 426 24.39 37.01 14.86
CA ILE A 426 23.29 36.04 14.88
C ILE A 426 22.55 36.11 16.24
N PRO A 427 21.21 36.19 16.27
CA PRO A 427 20.43 36.20 17.50
C PRO A 427 20.62 34.93 18.33
N GLU A 428 20.52 35.05 19.66
CA GLU A 428 20.78 33.92 20.55
C GLU A 428 19.76 32.78 20.38
N ASP A 429 18.49 33.11 20.12
CA ASP A 429 17.45 32.12 19.83
C ASP A 429 17.78 31.30 18.57
N MET A 430 18.35 31.95 17.54
CA MET A 430 18.78 31.27 16.31
C MET A 430 19.99 30.36 16.57
N LYS A 431 20.98 30.82 17.35
CA LYS A 431 22.10 29.95 17.78
C LYS A 431 21.58 28.74 18.57
N LYS A 432 20.61 28.94 19.46
CA LYS A 432 19.98 27.89 20.25
C LYS A 432 19.22 26.89 19.36
N ALA A 433 18.50 27.37 18.35
CA ALA A 433 17.81 26.52 17.37
C ALA A 433 18.79 25.62 16.60
N VAL A 434 19.92 26.17 16.13
CA VAL A 434 20.97 25.39 15.46
C VAL A 434 21.55 24.34 16.39
N ARG A 435 21.84 24.68 17.65
CA ARG A 435 22.32 23.72 18.66
C ARG A 435 21.30 22.58 18.86
N TYR A 436 20.02 22.89 19.00
CA TYR A 436 18.98 21.86 19.12
C TYR A 436 18.88 20.97 17.88
N PHE A 437 18.99 21.54 16.67
CA PHE A 437 19.00 20.76 15.43
C PHE A 437 20.13 19.72 15.45
N VAL A 438 21.37 20.13 15.75
CA VAL A 438 22.53 19.24 15.83
C VAL A 438 22.32 18.14 16.88
N VAL A 439 21.89 18.49 18.09
CA VAL A 439 21.64 17.50 19.16
C VAL A 439 20.52 16.53 18.78
N SER A 440 19.43 17.02 18.17
CA SER A 440 18.31 16.18 17.75
C SER A 440 18.69 15.17 16.67
N THR A 441 19.51 15.59 15.70
CA THR A 441 20.04 14.72 14.64
C THR A 441 20.99 13.67 15.22
N ALA A 442 21.89 14.06 16.13
CA ALA A 442 22.78 13.12 16.81
C ALA A 442 21.99 12.06 17.59
N LEU A 443 21.00 12.48 18.39
CA LEU A 443 20.13 11.56 19.12
C LEU A 443 19.33 10.63 18.20
N ARG A 444 18.84 11.15 17.06
CA ARG A 444 18.10 10.35 16.07
C ARG A 444 18.99 9.28 15.44
N ASN A 445 20.23 9.63 15.10
CA ASN A 445 21.22 8.70 14.59
C ASN A 445 21.57 7.62 15.63
N CYS A 446 21.79 8.00 16.89
CA CYS A 446 22.05 7.04 17.97
C CYS A 446 20.88 6.06 18.20
N ARG A 447 19.64 6.47 17.93
CA ARG A 447 18.44 5.65 18.07
C ARG A 447 18.16 4.74 16.86
N GLY A 448 18.99 4.78 15.82
CA GLY A 448 18.81 3.97 14.61
C GLY A 448 17.60 4.35 13.74
N ALA A 449 17.05 5.56 13.92
CA ALA A 449 15.90 6.06 13.16
C ALA A 449 16.32 7.02 12.02
N GLY A 450 17.45 6.72 11.38
CA GLY A 450 18.03 7.48 10.26
C GLY A 450 17.34 7.19 8.95
#